data_AF-A0A9R0QLQ8-F1
#
_entry.id   AF-A0A9R0QLQ8-F1
#
_cell.length_a   1.000
_cell.length_b   1.000
_cell.length_c   1.000
_cell.angle_alpha   90.00
_cell.angle_beta   90.00
_cell.angle_gamma   90.00
#
_symmetry.space_group_name_H-M   'P 1'
#
loop_
_entity.id
_entity.type
_entity.pdbx_description
1 polymer ?
#
loop_
_entity_poly.entity_id
_entity_poly.type
_entity_poly.pdbx_seq_one_letter_code
_entity_poly.pdbx_strand_id
1 'polypeptide(L)'
;MMAPVVTAALGALGPLLGKLTDLLANECGRLKGVRREIRYLKNELAGMHGALTKYTKLENPDEQVKIWVSLVRELSYDTEDCFDKFIHQLGEGGGDDGGFKEFFRLKTLGARRGIATKSTT
;
A
#
# COMPACT_ATOMS: atom_id res chain seq x y z
N MET A 1 9.01 -18.17 14.81
CA MET A 1 8.17 -18.65 13.70
C MET A 1 7.48 -17.45 13.05
N MET A 2 7.72 -17.18 11.76
CA MET A 2 7.16 -16.03 11.03
C MET A 2 5.83 -16.31 10.32
N ALA A 3 5.39 -17.56 10.27
CA ALA A 3 4.14 -17.96 9.63
C ALA A 3 2.93 -17.07 10.00
N PRO A 4 2.64 -16.73 11.27
CA PRO A 4 1.46 -15.93 11.58
C PRO A 4 1.56 -14.47 11.11
N VAL A 5 2.72 -13.83 11.24
CA VAL A 5 2.89 -12.41 10.84
C VAL A 5 2.91 -12.25 9.32
N VAL A 6 3.56 -13.16 8.60
CA VAL A 6 3.57 -13.14 7.13
C VAL A 6 2.17 -13.46 6.58
N THR A 7 1.46 -14.41 7.20
CA THR A 7 0.08 -14.73 6.81
C THR A 7 -0.85 -13.54 7.05
N ALA A 8 -0.70 -12.83 8.17
CA ALA A 8 -1.47 -11.61 8.43
C ALA A 8 -1.19 -10.50 7.40
N ALA A 9 0.09 -10.28 7.02
CA ALA A 9 0.45 -9.30 6.00
C ALA A 9 -0.10 -9.67 4.61
N LEU A 10 -0.02 -10.96 4.22
CA LEU A 10 -0.62 -11.47 2.98
C LEU A 10 -2.15 -11.32 3.00
N GLY A 11 -2.78 -11.63 4.14
CA GLY A 11 -4.21 -11.49 4.35
C GLY A 11 -4.70 -10.04 4.27
N ALA A 12 -3.86 -9.05 4.60
CA ALA A 12 -4.17 -7.65 4.43
C ALA A 12 -3.97 -7.17 2.97
N LEU A 13 -2.87 -7.58 2.32
CA LEU A 13 -2.57 -7.15 0.96
C LEU A 13 -3.50 -7.74 -0.11
N GLY A 14 -3.93 -8.99 0.06
CA GLY A 14 -4.78 -9.67 -0.93
C GLY A 14 -6.10 -8.93 -1.21
N PRO A 15 -6.94 -8.69 -0.20
CA PRO A 15 -8.18 -7.91 -0.35
C PRO A 15 -7.93 -6.50 -0.89
N LEU A 16 -6.87 -5.82 -0.42
CA LEU A 16 -6.52 -4.48 -0.88
C LEU A 16 -6.20 -4.45 -2.38
N LEU A 17 -5.46 -5.44 -2.90
CA LEU A 17 -5.19 -5.56 -4.34
C LEU A 17 -6.46 -5.79 -5.16
N GLY A 18 -7.43 -6.54 -4.62
CA GLY A 18 -8.75 -6.71 -5.22
C GLY A 18 -9.48 -5.37 -5.33
N LYS A 19 -9.60 -4.66 -4.22
CA LYS A 19 -10.24 -3.33 -4.12
C LYS A 19 -9.65 -2.32 -5.10
N LEU A 20 -8.31 -2.27 -5.20
CA LEU A 20 -7.61 -1.42 -6.17
C LEU A 20 -7.93 -1.79 -7.62
N THR A 21 -8.11 -3.07 -7.91
CA THR A 21 -8.45 -3.56 -9.24
C THR A 21 -9.87 -3.17 -9.62
N ASP A 22 -10.83 -3.37 -8.71
CA ASP A 22 -12.22 -3.02 -8.93
C ASP A 22 -12.39 -1.52 -9.13
N LEU A 23 -11.71 -0.72 -8.31
CA LEU A 23 -11.75 0.73 -8.39
C LEU A 23 -11.16 1.26 -9.72
N LEU A 24 -10.08 0.65 -10.22
CA LEU A 24 -9.53 0.96 -11.54
C LEU A 24 -10.45 0.54 -12.71
N ALA A 25 -11.27 -0.49 -12.51
CA ALA A 25 -12.22 -1.00 -13.50
C ALA A 25 -13.51 -0.18 -13.55
N ASN A 26 -14.04 0.25 -12.39
CA ASN A 26 -15.40 0.77 -12.27
C ASN A 26 -15.53 2.30 -12.40
N GLU A 27 -14.50 3.10 -12.07
CA GLU A 27 -14.61 4.58 -12.05
C GLU A 27 -13.82 5.30 -13.17
N CYS A 28 -14.14 5.01 -14.42
CA CYS A 28 -13.50 5.65 -15.59
C CYS A 28 -13.69 7.18 -15.70
N GLY A 29 -14.64 7.77 -14.97
CA GLY A 29 -14.92 9.22 -15.01
C GLY A 29 -14.30 10.03 -13.87
N ARG A 30 -14.33 9.50 -12.64
CA ARG A 30 -14.11 10.27 -11.39
C ARG A 30 -12.68 10.24 -10.89
N LEU A 31 -11.92 9.21 -11.28
CA LEU A 31 -10.52 9.02 -10.87
C LEU A 31 -9.49 9.64 -11.79
N LYS A 32 -9.89 10.43 -12.80
CA LYS A 32 -8.95 10.90 -13.85
C LYS A 32 -7.70 11.59 -13.29
N GLY A 33 -7.81 12.26 -12.14
CA GLY A 33 -6.70 12.94 -11.46
C GLY A 33 -5.79 12.05 -10.61
N VAL A 34 -6.22 10.84 -10.24
CA VAL A 34 -5.54 9.94 -9.28
C VAL A 34 -5.34 8.51 -9.80
N ARG A 35 -5.86 8.18 -10.99
CA ARG A 35 -5.82 6.84 -11.58
C ARG A 35 -4.39 6.32 -11.79
N ARG A 36 -3.44 7.22 -12.11
CA ARG A 36 -2.03 6.86 -12.30
C ARG A 36 -1.41 6.44 -10.97
N GLU A 37 -1.70 7.19 -9.93
CA GLU A 37 -1.23 7.00 -8.55
C GLU A 37 -1.77 5.67 -8.01
N ILE A 38 -3.07 5.40 -8.20
CA ILE A 38 -3.71 4.14 -7.80
C ILE A 38 -3.08 2.94 -8.51
N ARG A 39 -2.78 3.05 -9.82
CA ARG A 39 -2.10 2.00 -10.57
C ARG A 39 -0.67 1.78 -10.07
N TYR A 40 0.06 2.86 -9.79
CA TYR A 40 1.41 2.78 -9.25
C TYR A 40 1.42 2.03 -7.91
N LEU A 41 0.52 2.42 -6.99
CA LEU A 41 0.42 1.77 -5.69
C LEU A 41 -0.01 0.30 -5.78
N LYS A 42 -0.95 -0.04 -6.67
CA LYS A 42 -1.28 -1.45 -6.94
C LYS A 42 -0.05 -2.26 -7.35
N ASN A 43 0.81 -1.72 -8.22
CA ASN A 43 2.02 -2.41 -8.65
C ASN A 43 3.03 -2.59 -7.49
N GLU A 44 3.24 -1.56 -6.68
CA GLU A 44 4.13 -1.63 -5.51
C GLU A 44 3.64 -2.69 -4.50
N LEU A 45 2.35 -2.67 -4.16
CA LEU A 45 1.74 -3.63 -3.24
C LEU A 45 1.77 -5.06 -3.80
N ALA A 46 1.61 -5.24 -5.11
CA ALA A 46 1.74 -6.55 -5.75
C ALA A 46 3.18 -7.08 -5.66
N GLY A 47 4.17 -6.20 -5.81
CA GLY A 47 5.59 -6.54 -5.58
C GLY A 47 5.83 -7.00 -4.15
N MET A 48 5.31 -6.28 -3.16
CA MET A 48 5.40 -6.64 -1.73
C MET A 48 4.70 -7.96 -1.42
N HIS A 49 3.50 -8.21 -1.98
CA HIS A 49 2.78 -9.47 -1.83
C HIS A 49 3.58 -10.65 -2.40
N GLY A 50 4.21 -10.46 -3.57
CA GLY A 50 5.11 -11.45 -4.16
C GLY A 50 6.34 -11.75 -3.30
N ALA A 51 6.94 -10.73 -2.68
CA ALA A 51 8.05 -10.90 -1.75
C ALA A 51 7.62 -11.64 -0.46
N LEU A 52 6.49 -11.27 0.13
CA LEU A 52 5.94 -11.97 1.31
C LEU A 52 5.63 -13.44 1.03
N THR A 53 5.12 -13.74 -0.16
CA THR A 53 4.89 -15.13 -0.61
C THR A 53 6.18 -15.95 -0.70
N LYS A 54 7.34 -15.31 -0.90
CA LYS A 54 8.64 -15.99 -0.81
C LYS A 54 9.06 -16.19 0.65
N TYR A 55 8.79 -15.22 1.52
CA TYR A 55 9.13 -15.29 2.94
C TYR A 55 8.31 -16.31 3.73
N THR A 56 7.12 -16.70 3.27
CA THR A 56 6.38 -17.83 3.88
C THR A 56 7.14 -19.15 3.83
N LYS A 57 8.04 -19.30 2.85
CA LYS A 57 8.85 -20.51 2.64
C LYS A 57 10.19 -20.47 3.37
N LEU A 58 10.49 -19.36 4.05
CA LEU A 58 11.77 -19.16 4.73
C LEU A 58 11.68 -19.67 6.17
N GLU A 59 12.52 -20.64 6.52
CA GLU A 59 12.49 -21.30 7.83
C GLU A 59 13.01 -20.39 8.96
N ASN A 60 14.08 -19.63 8.69
CA ASN A 60 14.75 -18.75 9.66
C ASN A 60 15.03 -17.35 9.08
N PRO A 61 14.00 -16.48 8.99
CA PRO A 61 14.19 -15.08 8.60
C PRO A 61 14.94 -14.31 9.68
N ASP A 62 15.88 -13.48 9.23
CA ASP A 62 16.57 -12.51 10.07
C ASP A 62 15.59 -11.49 10.67
N GLU A 63 16.03 -10.76 11.70
CA GLU A 63 15.19 -9.79 12.41
C GLU A 63 14.71 -8.63 11.52
N GLN A 64 15.50 -8.25 10.51
CA GLN A 64 15.16 -7.17 9.59
C GLN A 64 13.96 -7.57 8.70
N VAL A 65 13.90 -8.83 8.26
CA VAL A 65 12.75 -9.38 7.53
C VAL A 65 11.50 -9.33 8.39
N LYS A 66 11.57 -9.64 9.69
CA LYS A 66 10.40 -9.62 10.59
C LYS A 66 9.83 -8.21 10.77
N ILE A 67 10.73 -7.24 10.94
CA ILE A 67 10.38 -5.81 11.03
C ILE A 67 9.73 -5.37 9.72
N TRP A 68 10.35 -5.71 8.59
CA TRP A 68 9.82 -5.36 7.26
C TRP A 68 8.43 -5.93 7.02
N VAL A 69 8.18 -7.21 7.35
CA VAL A 69 6.85 -7.84 7.23
C VAL A 69 5.80 -7.08 8.07
N SER A 70 6.16 -6.65 9.28
CA SER A 70 5.26 -5.89 10.15
C SER A 70 4.94 -4.51 9.57
N LEU A 71 5.95 -3.81 9.02
CA LEU A 71 5.76 -2.52 8.34
C LEU A 71 4.86 -2.63 7.11
N VAL A 72 5.01 -3.72 6.34
CA VAL A 72 4.14 -3.97 5.17
C VAL A 72 2.70 -4.22 5.60
N ARG A 73 2.47 -4.94 6.71
CA ARG A 73 1.13 -5.12 7.27
C ARG A 73 0.51 -3.80 7.68
N GLU A 74 1.24 -2.96 8.42
CA GLU A 74 0.76 -1.63 8.85
C GLU A 74 0.47 -0.72 7.65
N LEU A 75 1.35 -0.70 6.65
CA LEU A 75 1.13 0.03 5.41
C LEU A 75 -0.15 -0.43 4.69
N SER A 76 -0.46 -1.74 4.74
CA SER A 76 -1.68 -2.28 4.13
C SER A 76 -2.92 -1.74 4.82
N TYR A 77 -2.95 -1.72 6.16
CA TYR A 77 -4.06 -1.16 6.93
C TYR A 77 -4.22 0.36 6.73
N ASP A 78 -3.11 1.11 6.76
CA ASP A 78 -3.12 2.56 6.47
C ASP A 78 -3.73 2.86 5.09
N THR A 79 -3.37 2.03 4.10
CA THR A 79 -3.82 2.19 2.72
C THR A 79 -5.30 1.86 2.61
N GLU A 80 -5.75 0.74 3.19
CA GLU A 80 -7.16 0.34 3.18
C GLU A 80 -8.07 1.42 3.79
N ASP A 81 -7.72 1.96 4.96
CA ASP A 81 -8.45 3.04 5.63
C ASP A 81 -8.52 4.32 4.76
N CYS A 82 -7.42 4.66 4.07
CA CYS A 82 -7.41 5.78 3.13
C CYS A 82 -8.36 5.55 1.94
N PHE A 83 -8.38 4.34 1.38
CA PHE A 83 -9.29 4.00 0.29
C PHE A 83 -10.75 3.96 0.72
N ASP A 84 -11.04 3.47 1.93
CA ASP A 84 -12.41 3.49 2.46
C ASP A 84 -12.94 4.91 2.62
N LYS A 85 -12.14 5.81 3.19
CA LYS A 85 -12.47 7.24 3.28
C LYS A 85 -12.70 7.87 1.91
N PHE A 86 -11.84 7.56 0.95
CA PHE A 86 -11.95 8.08 -0.41
C PHE A 86 -13.20 7.57 -1.13
N ILE A 87 -13.50 6.27 -1.05
CA ILE A 87 -14.72 5.68 -1.64
C ILE A 87 -15.97 6.24 -0.96
N HIS A 88 -15.95 6.44 0.36
CA HIS A 88 -17.07 7.05 1.09
C HIS A 88 -17.34 8.48 0.63
N GLN A 89 -16.30 9.32 0.49
CA GLN A 89 -16.42 10.67 -0.06
C GLN A 89 -16.92 10.68 -1.50
N LEU A 90 -16.50 9.70 -2.31
CA LEU A 90 -17.04 9.49 -3.65
C LEU A 90 -18.53 9.07 -3.60
N GLY A 91 -19.00 8.36 -2.59
CA GLY A 91 -20.42 8.01 -2.45
C GLY A 91 -21.33 9.22 -2.15
N GLU A 92 -20.84 10.17 -1.35
CA GLU A 92 -21.63 11.28 -0.80
C GLU A 92 -21.69 12.54 -1.69
N GLY A 93 -21.20 12.49 -2.94
CA GLY A 93 -21.27 13.63 -3.87
C GLY A 93 -20.24 14.74 -3.61
N GLY A 94 -19.35 14.57 -2.62
CA GLY A 94 -18.23 15.47 -2.33
C GLY A 94 -16.99 15.08 -3.15
N GLY A 95 -16.82 15.70 -4.32
CA GLY A 95 -15.64 15.50 -5.17
C GLY A 95 -14.39 16.20 -4.65
N ASP A 96 -13.86 15.81 -3.48
CA ASP A 96 -12.56 16.29 -3.02
C ASP A 96 -11.44 15.29 -3.39
N ASP A 97 -10.86 15.46 -4.57
CA ASP A 97 -9.66 14.76 -5.07
C ASP A 97 -8.40 15.11 -4.23
N GLY A 98 -8.52 16.08 -3.30
CA GLY A 98 -7.44 16.64 -2.48
C GLY A 98 -6.88 15.67 -1.44
N GLY A 99 -7.75 14.98 -0.69
CA GLY A 99 -7.33 14.05 0.38
C GLY A 99 -6.48 12.88 -0.13
N PHE A 100 -6.80 12.34 -1.30
CA PHE A 100 -6.08 11.21 -1.89
C PHE A 100 -4.67 11.61 -2.37
N LYS A 101 -4.53 12.83 -2.93
CA LYS A 101 -3.22 13.40 -3.29
C LYS A 101 -2.38 13.71 -2.06
N GLU A 102 -2.99 14.20 -0.99
CA GLU A 102 -2.32 14.49 0.29
C GLU A 102 -1.72 13.21 0.90
N PHE A 103 -2.44 12.08 0.88
CA PHE A 103 -1.94 10.77 1.35
C PHE A 103 -0.70 10.31 0.57
N PHE A 104 -0.75 10.35 -0.77
CA PHE A 104 0.43 10.07 -1.60
C PHE A 104 1.56 11.05 -1.32
N ARG A 105 1.27 12.34 -1.13
CA ARG A 105 2.28 13.36 -0.83
C ARG A 105 2.95 13.09 0.52
N LEU A 106 2.20 12.71 1.55
CA LEU A 106 2.71 12.36 2.87
C LEU A 106 3.64 11.15 2.83
N LYS A 107 3.27 10.06 2.13
CA LYS A 107 4.15 8.89 2.00
C LYS A 107 5.32 9.12 1.03
N THR A 108 5.16 9.93 -0.03
CA THR A 108 6.27 10.31 -0.94
C THR A 108 7.28 11.23 -0.26
N LEU A 109 6.83 12.13 0.63
CA LEU A 109 7.71 12.96 1.46
C LEU A 109 8.35 12.15 2.59
N GLY A 110 7.64 11.14 3.14
CA GLY A 110 8.20 10.16 4.07
C GLY A 110 9.34 9.34 3.45
N ALA A 111 9.20 8.96 2.17
CA ALA A 111 10.27 8.29 1.41
C ALA A 111 11.46 9.22 1.10
N ARG A 112 11.24 10.54 0.95
CA ARG A 112 12.31 11.51 0.67
C ARG A 112 13.08 12.00 1.90
N ARG A 113 12.50 11.92 3.11
CA ARG A 113 13.22 12.27 4.35
C ARG A 113 14.04 11.11 4.94
N GLY A 114 13.92 9.90 4.36
CA GLY A 114 14.66 8.70 4.78
C GLY A 114 15.87 8.32 3.91
N ILE A 115 16.06 8.94 2.74
CA ILE A 115 17.22 8.69 1.85
C ILE A 115 18.11 9.95 1.84
N ALA A 116 18.56 10.37 3.02
CA ALA A 116 19.62 11.36 3.18
C ALA A 116 20.52 11.03 4.37
N THR A 117 20.76 9.75 4.60
CA THR A 117 22.02 9.23 5.13
C THR A 117 22.18 7.97 4.28
N LYS A 118 23.17 7.79 3.43
CA LYS A 118 24.63 7.75 3.65
C LYS A 118 25.25 7.75 2.24
N SER A 119 26.48 8.25 2.16
CA SER A 119 27.42 8.06 1.05
C SER A 119 27.34 9.05 -0.13
N THR A 120 28.08 10.14 0.00
CA THR A 120 29.16 10.36 -0.98
C THR A 120 30.42 10.74 -0.19
N THR A 121 31.40 9.86 -0.31
CA THR A 121 32.82 10.07 -0.02
C THR A 121 33.37 11.26 -0.80
#